data_AF-A0A7Y7DUH0-F1
#
_entry.id   AF-A0A7Y7DUH0-F1
#
_cell.length_a   1.000
_cell.length_b   1.000
_cell.length_c   1.000
_cell.angle_alpha   90.00
_cell.angle_beta   90.00
_cell.angle_gamma   90.00
#
_symmetry.space_group_name_H-M   'P 1'
#
loop_
_entity.id
_entity.type
_entity.pdbx_description
1 polymer ?
#
loop_
_entity_poly.entity_id
_entity_poly.type
_entity_poly.pdbx_seq_one_letter_code
_entity_poly.pdbx_strand_id
1 'polypeptide(L)'
;MKKQLLIFGIIGFASIGLLSCESSEAESSGQQDSKPTIEEDSSETIAKEESEPVEPFDPAKVDLPEGYALFDSISGDLNGDGRNDYVFMVKGTDPEEWKENQFDEMVDRNRRGLLIYLSEGVQANLAVENLDCFSSENEDGGVYFPPELDIEIRDGKFYVHYGHGRYGYWTYTFRYQQDKMKLIGYDNNVSRGPITEYEYSYNFLTGKKLVKKNINVDTEDYEAEEVFTETWSDLPKKELITLSSIEDFDELYFD
;
A
#
# COMPACT_ATOMS: atom_id res chain seq x y z
N MET A 1 8.41 -40.38 -24.08
CA MET A 1 8.35 -41.64 -23.29
C MET A 1 7.64 -41.36 -21.96
N LYS A 2 7.19 -42.39 -21.21
CA LYS A 2 6.26 -42.24 -20.08
C LYS A 2 6.96 -41.83 -18.76
N LYS A 3 6.26 -40.98 -18.00
CA LYS A 3 6.16 -40.87 -16.52
C LYS A 3 7.33 -41.36 -15.65
N GLN A 4 7.74 -40.50 -14.71
CA GLN A 4 7.51 -40.83 -13.29
C GLN A 4 7.33 -39.58 -12.41
N LEU A 5 6.37 -39.67 -11.49
CA LEU A 5 6.02 -38.68 -10.48
C LEU A 5 6.27 -39.37 -9.13
N LEU A 6 7.10 -38.80 -8.26
CA LEU A 6 7.28 -39.32 -6.89
C LEU A 6 6.45 -38.49 -5.90
N ILE A 7 5.63 -39.20 -5.14
CA ILE A 7 4.90 -38.68 -3.98
C ILE A 7 5.43 -39.45 -2.77
N PHE A 8 5.96 -38.71 -1.80
CA PHE A 8 6.03 -39.12 -0.39
C PHE A 8 5.13 -38.14 0.38
N GLY A 9 4.37 -38.51 1.40
CA GLY A 9 4.27 -39.79 2.08
C GLY A 9 3.74 -39.53 3.49
N ILE A 10 2.42 -39.43 3.64
CA ILE A 10 1.77 -39.06 4.91
C ILE A 10 1.92 -40.19 5.92
N ILE A 11 2.50 -39.91 7.09
CA ILE A 11 2.49 -40.80 8.24
C ILE A 11 1.43 -40.31 9.23
N GLY A 12 0.32 -41.03 9.31
CA GLY A 12 -0.65 -40.86 10.38
C GLY A 12 -0.25 -41.67 11.61
N PHE A 13 -0.51 -41.12 12.80
CA PHE A 13 -0.52 -41.88 14.06
C PHE A 13 -1.93 -41.89 14.62
N ALA A 14 -2.43 -43.09 14.96
CA ALA A 14 -3.73 -43.30 15.56
C ALA A 14 -3.59 -44.19 16.81
N SER A 15 -4.17 -43.76 17.92
CA SER A 15 -4.61 -44.53 19.11
C SER A 15 -5.34 -43.54 20.02
N ILE A 16 -6.64 -43.69 20.29
CA ILE A 16 -7.20 -44.53 21.39
C ILE A 16 -6.56 -44.10 22.73
N GLY A 17 -7.24 -43.48 23.70
CA GLY A 17 -8.67 -43.21 23.90
C GLY A 17 -9.17 -43.88 25.20
N LEU A 18 -9.91 -43.16 26.04
CA LEU A 18 -10.81 -43.73 27.08
C LEU A 18 -11.69 -42.63 27.69
N LEU A 19 -12.93 -43.00 28.03
CA LEU A 19 -13.89 -42.17 28.76
C LEU A 19 -13.57 -42.21 30.27
N SER A 20 -13.88 -41.12 30.98
CA SER A 20 -14.84 -41.23 32.09
C SER A 20 -15.50 -39.87 32.36
N CYS A 21 -16.77 -39.90 32.74
CA CYS A 21 -17.57 -38.74 33.11
C CYS A 21 -18.10 -39.02 34.52
N GLU A 22 -17.89 -38.12 35.47
CA GLU A 22 -18.75 -38.04 36.65
C GLU A 22 -18.72 -36.64 37.27
N SER A 23 -19.86 -36.26 37.84
CA SER A 23 -20.21 -34.89 38.20
C SER A 23 -20.29 -34.69 39.70
N SER A 24 -19.96 -33.47 40.14
CA SER A 24 -20.57 -32.74 41.26
C SER A 24 -20.84 -33.45 42.59
N GLU A 25 -20.31 -32.88 43.68
CA GLU A 25 -21.14 -32.61 44.86
C GLU A 25 -20.61 -31.40 45.64
N ALA A 26 -21.50 -30.69 46.32
CA ALA A 26 -21.21 -29.49 47.10
C ALA A 26 -22.06 -29.46 48.38
N GLU A 27 -21.44 -29.17 49.51
CA GLU A 27 -22.03 -29.02 50.85
C GLU A 27 -21.02 -28.22 51.73
N SER A 28 -21.35 -27.55 52.85
CA SER A 28 -22.60 -27.01 53.44
C SER A 28 -22.14 -26.02 54.55
N SER A 29 -22.90 -25.09 55.17
CA SER A 29 -24.33 -24.81 55.23
C SER A 29 -24.54 -23.30 55.54
N GLY A 30 -25.79 -22.78 55.53
CA GLY A 30 -26.07 -21.39 55.95
C GLY A 30 -27.51 -20.93 55.67
N GLN A 31 -28.48 -21.43 56.44
CA GLN A 31 -29.91 -21.21 56.25
C GLN A 31 -30.44 -19.98 57.01
N GLN A 32 -31.28 -19.13 56.36
CA GLN A 32 -32.46 -18.56 57.03
C GLN A 32 -33.53 -18.02 56.05
N ASP A 33 -34.80 -18.28 56.38
CA ASP A 33 -35.99 -17.93 55.59
C ASP A 33 -36.38 -16.45 55.61
N SER A 34 -36.85 -15.91 54.47
CA SER A 34 -38.05 -15.07 54.42
C SER A 34 -38.57 -14.90 52.98
N LYS A 35 -39.89 -14.71 52.83
CA LYS A 35 -40.63 -14.52 51.57
C LYS A 35 -41.85 -13.63 51.85
N PRO A 36 -42.35 -12.80 50.91
CA PRO A 36 -41.71 -12.10 49.80
C PRO A 36 -41.91 -10.57 49.90
N THR A 37 -41.33 -9.80 48.99
CA THR A 37 -41.92 -8.52 48.55
C THR A 37 -41.89 -8.48 47.02
N ILE A 38 -43.02 -8.10 46.42
CA ILE A 38 -43.11 -7.78 45.00
C ILE A 38 -42.96 -6.26 44.92
N GLU A 39 -41.91 -5.78 44.27
CA GLU A 39 -41.90 -4.47 43.66
C GLU A 39 -41.65 -4.67 42.17
N GLU A 40 -42.58 -4.17 41.36
CA GLU A 40 -42.44 -4.10 39.91
C GLU A 40 -41.45 -2.97 39.60
N ASP A 41 -40.27 -3.30 39.08
CA ASP A 41 -39.42 -2.29 38.45
C ASP A 41 -39.61 -2.32 36.94
N SER A 42 -39.64 -1.12 36.38
CA SER A 42 -40.00 -0.80 35.01
C SER A 42 -39.11 -1.48 33.97
N SER A 43 -39.75 -2.25 33.10
CA SER A 43 -39.17 -2.61 31.80
C SER A 43 -39.08 -1.36 30.92
N GLU A 44 -37.98 -0.62 31.02
CA GLU A 44 -37.61 0.36 30.00
C GLU A 44 -37.44 -0.36 28.66
N THR A 45 -38.46 -0.24 27.81
CA THR A 45 -38.38 -0.67 26.42
C THR A 45 -37.38 0.22 25.69
N ILE A 46 -36.13 -0.24 25.61
CA ILE A 46 -35.13 0.34 24.72
C ILE A 46 -35.69 0.23 23.30
N ALA A 47 -36.16 1.36 22.77
CA ALA A 47 -36.52 1.47 21.38
C ALA A 47 -35.23 1.21 20.58
N LYS A 48 -35.19 0.09 19.85
CA LYS A 48 -34.24 -0.05 18.75
C LYS A 48 -34.56 1.06 17.76
N GLU A 49 -33.68 2.04 17.65
CA GLU A 49 -33.57 2.79 16.40
C GLU A 49 -33.21 1.77 15.32
N GLU A 50 -34.18 1.49 14.46
CA GLU A 50 -33.99 0.70 13.26
C GLU A 50 -33.25 1.59 12.27
N SER A 51 -31.92 1.63 12.41
CA SER A 51 -31.04 2.42 11.55
C SER A 51 -31.28 2.04 10.09
N GLU A 52 -31.50 3.06 9.24
CA GLU A 52 -31.59 2.91 7.78
C GLU A 52 -30.51 1.96 7.25
N PRO A 53 -30.81 1.06 6.30
CA PRO A 53 -29.83 0.14 5.76
C PRO A 53 -28.60 0.87 5.23
N VAL A 54 -27.44 0.59 5.84
CA VAL A 54 -26.17 1.18 5.43
C VAL A 54 -25.84 0.68 4.01
N GLU A 55 -25.96 1.55 3.01
CA GLU A 55 -25.60 1.21 1.63
C GLU A 55 -24.11 0.84 1.54
N PRO A 56 -23.74 -0.26 0.86
CA PRO A 56 -22.34 -0.62 0.68
C PRO A 56 -21.56 0.45 -0.09
N PHE A 57 -20.27 0.60 0.23
CA PHE A 57 -19.36 1.46 -0.52
C PHE A 57 -19.31 1.06 -2.00
N ASP A 58 -19.55 2.02 -2.88
CA ASP A 58 -19.50 1.85 -4.33
C ASP A 58 -18.31 2.67 -4.87
N PRO A 59 -17.19 2.04 -5.25
CA PRO A 59 -16.02 2.73 -5.78
C PRO A 59 -16.31 3.59 -7.01
N ALA A 60 -17.37 3.28 -7.78
CA ALA A 60 -17.78 4.07 -8.94
C ALA A 60 -18.55 5.34 -8.57
N LYS A 61 -18.85 5.54 -7.28
CA LYS A 61 -19.50 6.72 -6.70
C LYS A 61 -18.67 7.32 -5.54
N VAL A 62 -17.36 7.12 -5.54
CA VAL A 62 -16.49 7.76 -4.54
C VAL A 62 -16.64 9.29 -4.62
N ASP A 63 -16.87 9.94 -3.48
CA ASP A 63 -16.90 11.40 -3.40
C ASP A 63 -15.46 11.92 -3.55
N LEU A 64 -15.24 12.74 -4.58
CA LEU A 64 -13.95 13.40 -4.83
C LEU A 64 -13.95 14.82 -4.26
N PRO A 65 -12.81 15.34 -3.77
CA PRO A 65 -12.68 16.73 -3.36
C PRO A 65 -13.03 17.71 -4.49
N GLU A 66 -13.58 18.87 -4.13
CA GLU A 66 -13.86 19.94 -5.09
C GLU A 66 -12.57 20.40 -5.80
N GLY A 67 -12.63 20.54 -7.12
CA GLY A 67 -11.47 20.88 -7.95
C GLY A 67 -10.65 19.68 -8.43
N TYR A 68 -11.11 18.43 -8.19
CA TYR A 68 -10.43 17.21 -8.63
C TYR A 68 -11.34 16.29 -9.46
N ALA A 69 -10.72 15.57 -10.39
CA ALA A 69 -11.33 14.49 -11.18
C ALA A 69 -10.59 13.17 -10.97
N LEU A 70 -11.28 12.04 -11.17
CA LEU A 70 -10.66 10.72 -11.16
C LEU A 70 -9.73 10.58 -12.37
N PHE A 71 -8.48 10.23 -12.13
CA PHE A 71 -7.47 9.95 -13.14
C PHE A 71 -7.31 8.44 -13.39
N ASP A 72 -7.14 7.67 -12.30
CA ASP A 72 -7.04 6.20 -12.34
C ASP A 72 -7.49 5.58 -11.01
N SER A 73 -7.72 4.28 -10.96
CA SER A 73 -8.10 3.57 -9.73
C SER A 73 -7.63 2.11 -9.71
N ILE A 74 -7.06 1.69 -8.58
CA ILE A 74 -6.68 0.30 -8.32
C ILE A 74 -7.29 -0.19 -6.99
N SER A 75 -7.40 -1.52 -6.83
CA SER A 75 -7.91 -2.13 -5.59
C SER A 75 -7.11 -3.36 -5.20
N GLY A 76 -6.96 -3.58 -3.89
CA GLY A 76 -6.22 -4.70 -3.34
C GLY A 76 -6.04 -4.55 -1.83
N ASP A 77 -5.70 -5.64 -1.14
CA ASP A 77 -5.50 -5.65 0.31
C ASP A 77 -4.23 -4.86 0.71
N LEU A 78 -4.40 -3.72 1.38
CA LEU A 78 -3.31 -2.85 1.85
C LEU A 78 -3.00 -3.05 3.34
N ASN A 79 -3.95 -3.56 4.11
CA ASN A 79 -3.87 -3.65 5.57
C ASN A 79 -3.62 -5.09 6.10
N GLY A 80 -3.82 -6.10 5.24
CA GLY A 80 -3.65 -7.53 5.51
C GLY A 80 -4.88 -8.25 6.06
N ASP A 81 -6.09 -7.67 5.97
CA ASP A 81 -7.33 -8.24 6.51
C ASP A 81 -8.09 -9.17 5.55
N GLY A 82 -7.64 -9.28 4.30
CA GLY A 82 -8.22 -10.13 3.27
C GLY A 82 -9.38 -9.50 2.47
N ARG A 83 -9.71 -8.22 2.68
CA ARG A 83 -10.60 -7.42 1.82
C ARG A 83 -9.77 -6.57 0.85
N ASN A 84 -10.39 -6.17 -0.26
CA ASN A 84 -9.79 -5.14 -1.12
C ASN A 84 -10.00 -3.77 -0.48
N ASP A 85 -8.92 -3.03 -0.32
CA ASP A 85 -8.91 -1.59 -0.13
C ASP A 85 -8.87 -0.89 -1.50
N TYR A 86 -9.10 0.43 -1.53
CA TYR A 86 -9.21 1.21 -2.77
C TYR A 86 -8.22 2.37 -2.80
N VAL A 87 -7.54 2.53 -3.93
CA VAL A 87 -6.67 3.68 -4.22
C VAL A 87 -7.21 4.37 -5.47
N PHE A 88 -7.52 5.65 -5.34
CA PHE A 88 -7.93 6.51 -6.44
C PHE A 88 -6.82 7.52 -6.69
N MET A 89 -6.24 7.51 -7.89
CA MET A 89 -5.43 8.62 -8.36
C MET A 89 -6.38 9.71 -8.87
N VAL A 90 -6.21 10.92 -8.34
CA VAL A 90 -6.96 12.10 -8.76
C VAL A 90 -6.05 13.08 -9.48
N LYS A 91 -6.63 13.95 -10.32
CA LYS A 91 -5.95 15.07 -10.96
C LYS A 91 -6.72 16.35 -10.67
N GLY A 92 -6.02 17.46 -10.42
CA GLY A 92 -6.64 18.78 -10.30
C GLY A 92 -7.36 19.18 -11.59
N THR A 93 -8.24 20.18 -11.50
CA THR A 93 -9.02 20.69 -12.64
C THR A 93 -8.95 22.21 -12.79
N ASP A 94 -7.88 22.85 -12.32
CA ASP A 94 -7.67 24.30 -12.45
C ASP A 94 -7.48 24.67 -13.93
N PRO A 95 -8.31 25.58 -14.49
CA PRO A 95 -8.11 26.10 -15.85
C PRO A 95 -6.80 26.88 -16.05
N GLU A 96 -6.18 27.43 -15.00
CA GLU A 96 -4.89 28.15 -15.08
C GLU A 96 -3.69 27.20 -15.25
N GLU A 97 -3.87 25.90 -14.97
CA GLU A 97 -2.86 24.86 -15.19
C GLU A 97 -2.88 24.27 -16.62
N TRP A 98 -3.75 24.76 -17.50
CA TRP A 98 -3.62 24.53 -18.94
C TRP A 98 -2.51 25.40 -19.51
N LYS A 99 -1.38 24.78 -19.88
CA LYS A 99 -0.13 25.46 -20.26
C LYS A 99 0.40 24.95 -21.60
N GLU A 100 1.09 25.81 -22.32
CA GLU A 100 1.79 25.46 -23.56
C GLU A 100 3.02 24.61 -23.24
N ASN A 101 3.21 23.49 -23.94
CA ASN A 101 4.37 22.60 -23.79
C ASN A 101 5.54 22.98 -24.72
N GLN A 102 6.65 22.26 -24.64
CA GLN A 102 7.81 22.49 -25.52
C GLN A 102 7.57 22.23 -27.04
N PHE A 103 6.37 21.84 -27.43
CA PHE A 103 5.94 21.59 -28.82
C PHE A 103 4.85 22.59 -29.30
N ASP A 104 4.65 23.70 -28.57
CA ASP A 104 3.61 24.72 -28.81
C ASP A 104 2.16 24.16 -28.68
N GLU A 105 1.96 23.10 -27.90
CA GLU A 105 0.65 22.48 -27.66
C GLU A 105 0.10 22.82 -26.26
N MET A 106 -1.16 23.20 -26.16
CA MET A 106 -1.84 23.41 -24.89
C MET A 106 -2.18 22.08 -24.22
N VAL A 107 -1.56 21.81 -23.08
CA VAL A 107 -1.74 20.57 -22.29
C VAL A 107 -2.16 20.88 -20.86
N ASP A 108 -2.82 19.91 -20.23
CA ASP A 108 -3.27 19.99 -18.84
C ASP A 108 -2.15 19.59 -17.86
N ARG A 109 -1.56 20.59 -17.19
CA ARG A 109 -0.52 20.40 -16.17
C ARG A 109 -1.02 20.39 -14.73
N ASN A 110 -2.32 20.19 -14.52
CA ASN A 110 -2.82 19.95 -13.17
C ASN A 110 -2.06 18.79 -12.52
N ARG A 111 -1.67 18.99 -11.26
CA ARG A 111 -0.99 17.98 -10.47
C ARG A 111 -1.93 16.82 -10.14
N ARG A 112 -1.32 15.69 -9.79
CA ARG A 112 -2.01 14.44 -9.44
C ARG A 112 -1.74 14.09 -7.99
N GLY A 113 -2.61 13.26 -7.43
CA GLY A 113 -2.48 12.79 -6.06
C GLY A 113 -3.33 11.56 -5.78
N LEU A 114 -3.48 11.22 -4.51
CA LEU A 114 -4.06 9.97 -4.04
C LEU A 114 -5.12 10.19 -2.96
N LEU A 115 -6.21 9.44 -3.10
CA LEU A 115 -7.14 9.10 -2.03
C LEU A 115 -7.03 7.59 -1.79
N ILE A 116 -6.83 7.17 -0.54
CA ILE A 116 -6.78 5.75 -0.16
C ILE A 116 -7.87 5.48 0.87
N TYR A 117 -8.77 4.56 0.55
CA TYR A 117 -9.86 4.12 1.40
C TYR A 117 -9.61 2.68 1.86
N LEU A 118 -9.71 2.43 3.17
CA LEU A 118 -9.63 1.09 3.75
C LEU A 118 -11.02 0.52 4.02
N SER A 119 -11.23 -0.74 3.66
CA SER A 119 -12.53 -1.41 3.76
C SER A 119 -12.88 -1.87 5.18
N GLU A 120 -13.95 -1.31 5.74
CA GLU A 120 -14.51 -1.69 7.03
C GLU A 120 -15.92 -2.31 6.86
N GLY A 121 -15.96 -3.65 6.80
CA GLY A 121 -17.21 -4.40 6.65
C GLY A 121 -17.81 -4.24 5.24
N VAL A 122 -18.89 -3.46 5.14
CA VAL A 122 -19.53 -3.09 3.85
C VAL A 122 -19.21 -1.65 3.42
N GLN A 123 -18.50 -0.89 4.27
CA GLN A 123 -18.10 0.50 4.02
C GLN A 123 -16.60 0.59 3.73
N ALA A 124 -16.13 1.77 3.33
CA ALA A 124 -14.71 2.09 3.27
C ALA A 124 -14.45 3.50 3.82
N ASN A 125 -13.39 3.66 4.62
CA ASN A 125 -13.03 4.91 5.29
C ASN A 125 -11.77 5.51 4.66
N LEU A 126 -11.76 6.83 4.43
CA LEU A 126 -10.59 7.55 3.96
C LEU A 126 -9.44 7.46 5.00
N ALA A 127 -8.32 6.87 4.59
CA ALA A 127 -7.13 6.65 5.42
C ALA A 127 -5.92 7.49 4.97
N VAL A 128 -5.86 7.87 3.69
CA VAL A 128 -4.87 8.83 3.16
C VAL A 128 -5.55 9.78 2.19
N GLU A 129 -5.31 11.06 2.38
CA GLU A 129 -5.53 12.12 1.41
C GLU A 129 -4.17 12.79 1.14
N ASN A 130 -3.77 12.89 -0.12
CA ASN A 130 -2.62 13.68 -0.55
C ASN A 130 -2.80 14.07 -2.03
N LEU A 131 -3.38 15.23 -2.29
CA LEU A 131 -4.04 15.52 -3.57
C LEU A 131 -3.13 16.05 -4.69
N ASP A 132 -1.95 16.59 -4.34
CA ASP A 132 -1.04 17.25 -5.28
C ASP A 132 0.38 16.67 -5.29
N CYS A 133 0.63 15.49 -4.71
CA CYS A 133 2.00 15.01 -4.50
C CYS A 133 2.73 14.51 -5.76
N PHE A 134 2.04 14.35 -6.89
CA PHE A 134 2.62 13.94 -8.17
C PHE A 134 2.51 15.05 -9.22
N SER A 135 3.52 15.17 -10.07
CA SER A 135 3.50 15.99 -11.28
C SER A 135 2.48 15.48 -12.32
N SER A 136 2.16 16.32 -13.32
CA SER A 136 1.28 15.93 -14.42
C SER A 136 1.92 14.85 -15.31
N GLU A 137 1.10 14.07 -16.00
CA GLU A 137 1.57 13.21 -17.10
C GLU A 137 2.04 14.01 -18.33
N ASN A 138 1.77 15.32 -18.37
CA ASN A 138 2.09 16.22 -19.48
C ASN A 138 3.27 17.18 -19.20
N GLU A 139 4.17 16.84 -18.27
CA GLU A 139 5.39 17.63 -18.04
C GLU A 139 6.41 17.50 -19.19
N ASP A 140 7.30 18.49 -19.33
CA ASP A 140 8.39 18.39 -20.30
C ASP A 140 9.54 17.54 -19.75
N GLY A 141 9.86 16.42 -20.40
CA GLY A 141 11.10 15.67 -20.15
C GLY A 141 12.36 16.32 -20.75
N GLY A 142 12.24 17.53 -21.29
CA GLY A 142 13.30 18.26 -21.98
C GLY A 142 13.81 17.50 -23.21
N VAL A 143 15.05 17.01 -23.14
CA VAL A 143 15.70 16.24 -24.23
C VAL A 143 15.10 14.84 -24.40
N TYR A 144 14.32 14.36 -23.43
CA TYR A 144 13.67 13.04 -23.44
C TYR A 144 12.19 13.15 -23.02
N PHE A 145 11.51 12.02 -22.82
CA PHE A 145 10.14 12.01 -22.29
C PHE A 145 10.15 12.16 -20.75
N PRO A 146 9.11 12.75 -20.14
CA PRO A 146 8.97 12.81 -18.69
C PRO A 146 8.81 11.40 -18.09
N PRO A 147 9.25 11.12 -16.86
CA PRO A 147 9.07 9.82 -16.21
C PRO A 147 7.60 9.35 -16.19
N GLU A 148 7.34 8.13 -16.64
CA GLU A 148 6.00 7.53 -16.63
C GLU A 148 5.69 7.01 -15.21
N LEU A 149 4.61 7.53 -14.59
CA LEU A 149 4.13 7.12 -13.28
C LEU A 149 3.15 5.92 -13.38
N ASP A 150 3.42 4.87 -12.61
CA ASP A 150 2.57 3.69 -12.41
C ASP A 150 2.34 3.41 -10.91
N ILE A 151 1.19 2.81 -10.56
CA ILE A 151 0.85 2.44 -9.19
C ILE A 151 0.35 0.99 -9.08
N GLU A 152 0.89 0.23 -8.12
CA GLU A 152 0.60 -1.20 -7.93
C GLU A 152 0.27 -1.50 -6.45
N ILE A 153 -0.69 -2.40 -6.21
CA ILE A 153 -0.85 -3.07 -4.91
C ILE A 153 -0.39 -4.52 -5.05
N ARG A 154 0.65 -4.90 -4.28
CA ARG A 154 1.20 -6.26 -4.27
C ARG A 154 1.69 -6.66 -2.88
N ASP A 155 1.35 -7.86 -2.44
CA ASP A 155 1.79 -8.48 -1.19
C ASP A 155 1.63 -7.56 0.05
N GLY A 156 0.45 -6.95 0.22
CA GLY A 156 0.15 -6.06 1.35
C GLY A 156 0.94 -4.74 1.35
N LYS A 157 1.35 -4.26 0.17
CA LYS A 157 2.13 -3.03 -0.02
C LYS A 157 1.60 -2.25 -1.21
N PHE A 158 1.75 -0.94 -1.13
CA PHE A 158 1.49 0.00 -2.21
C PHE A 158 2.81 0.44 -2.81
N TYR A 159 2.92 0.39 -4.13
CA TYR A 159 4.09 0.77 -4.89
C TYR A 159 3.76 1.98 -5.76
N VAL A 160 4.67 2.96 -5.77
CA VAL A 160 4.67 4.10 -6.68
C VAL A 160 5.92 3.97 -7.53
N HIS A 161 5.76 3.70 -8.82
CA HIS A 161 6.85 3.43 -9.75
C HIS A 161 6.97 4.54 -10.80
N TYR A 162 8.20 4.90 -11.14
CA TYR A 162 8.52 5.85 -12.19
C TYR A 162 9.47 5.21 -13.19
N GLY A 163 9.00 5.00 -14.43
CA GLY A 163 9.79 4.50 -15.54
C GLY A 163 10.33 5.63 -16.40
N HIS A 164 11.65 5.77 -16.53
CA HIS A 164 12.31 6.81 -17.33
C HIS A 164 13.10 6.21 -18.51
N GLY A 165 12.63 5.07 -19.03
CA GLY A 165 13.17 4.39 -20.21
C GLY A 165 14.68 4.20 -20.16
N ARG A 166 15.39 4.86 -21.08
CA ARG A 166 16.85 4.76 -21.22
C ARG A 166 17.67 5.25 -20.02
N TYR A 167 17.04 5.97 -19.08
CA TYR A 167 17.68 6.50 -17.88
C TYR A 167 17.44 5.64 -16.63
N GLY A 168 16.63 4.57 -16.76
CA GLY A 168 16.32 3.65 -15.67
C GLY A 168 14.95 3.95 -15.06
N TYR A 169 14.83 3.73 -13.75
CA TYR A 169 13.56 3.83 -13.02
C TYR A 169 13.76 4.03 -11.52
N TRP A 170 12.69 4.36 -10.80
CA TRP A 170 12.67 4.28 -9.34
C TRP A 170 11.30 3.85 -8.81
N THR A 171 11.28 3.31 -7.60
CA THR A 171 10.08 2.78 -6.95
C THR A 171 10.08 3.10 -5.47
N TYR A 172 9.02 3.74 -4.99
CA TYR A 172 8.75 3.94 -3.57
C TYR A 172 7.83 2.81 -3.07
N THR A 173 8.20 2.14 -1.98
CA THR A 173 7.39 1.06 -1.38
C THR A 173 6.78 1.51 -0.07
N PHE A 174 5.46 1.55 0.00
CA PHE A 174 4.67 1.90 1.17
C PHE A 174 3.99 0.67 1.79
N ARG A 175 3.75 0.73 3.10
CA ARG A 175 2.96 -0.26 3.85
C ARG A 175 2.05 0.44 4.84
N TYR A 176 0.81 -0.04 4.99
CA TYR A 176 -0.07 0.42 6.06
C TYR A 176 0.41 -0.13 7.40
N GLN A 177 0.76 0.75 8.35
CA GLN A 177 1.18 0.36 9.68
C GLN A 177 1.04 1.53 10.67
N GLN A 178 0.56 1.24 11.88
CA GLN A 178 0.35 2.26 12.93
C GLN A 178 -0.53 3.40 12.40
N ASP A 179 -1.65 3.00 11.79
CA ASP A 179 -2.73 3.84 11.25
C ASP A 179 -2.28 4.85 10.18
N LYS A 180 -1.21 4.52 9.44
CA LYS A 180 -0.59 5.37 8.41
C LYS A 180 0.01 4.53 7.28
N MET A 181 -0.07 5.03 6.05
CA MET A 181 0.76 4.53 4.94
C MET A 181 2.18 5.07 5.09
N LYS A 182 3.12 4.21 5.47
CA LYS A 182 4.52 4.60 5.72
C LYS A 182 5.45 4.09 4.63
N LEU A 183 6.38 4.94 4.20
CA LEU A 183 7.46 4.58 3.27
C LEU A 183 8.43 3.62 3.97
N ILE A 184 8.53 2.40 3.47
CA ILE A 184 9.36 1.33 4.05
C ILE A 184 10.58 0.97 3.20
N GLY A 185 10.59 1.35 1.92
CA GLY A 185 11.75 1.24 1.05
C GLY A 185 11.69 2.13 -0.18
N TYR A 186 12.84 2.30 -0.81
CA TYR A 186 13.03 3.00 -2.07
C TYR A 186 14.07 2.24 -2.89
N ASP A 187 13.76 1.95 -4.15
CA ASP A 187 14.66 1.27 -5.08
C ASP A 187 14.86 2.14 -6.32
N ASN A 188 16.08 2.24 -6.84
CA ASN A 188 16.39 3.06 -8.02
C ASN A 188 17.42 2.36 -8.91
N ASN A 189 17.13 2.32 -10.20
CA ASN A 189 18.03 1.90 -11.27
C ASN A 189 18.43 3.16 -12.06
N VAL A 190 19.73 3.37 -12.25
CA VAL A 190 20.28 4.40 -13.13
C VAL A 190 20.88 3.71 -14.34
N SER A 191 20.39 4.04 -15.53
CA SER A 191 20.80 3.43 -16.79
C SER A 191 21.31 4.45 -17.82
N ARG A 192 22.14 3.97 -18.75
CA ARG A 192 22.62 4.70 -19.93
C ARG A 192 22.29 3.91 -21.20
N GLY A 193 21.04 4.00 -21.64
CA GLY A 193 20.56 3.16 -22.73
C GLY A 193 20.30 1.73 -22.23
N PRO A 194 20.90 0.69 -22.83
CA PRO A 194 20.70 -0.70 -22.39
C PRO A 194 21.58 -1.11 -21.20
N ILE A 195 22.51 -0.25 -20.75
CA ILE A 195 23.44 -0.55 -19.65
C ILE A 195 22.89 0.04 -18.35
N THR A 196 22.60 -0.79 -17.35
CA THR A 196 22.45 -0.35 -15.96
C THR A 196 23.81 0.07 -15.43
N GLU A 197 23.95 1.31 -14.99
CA GLU A 197 25.18 1.82 -14.38
C GLU A 197 25.21 1.56 -12.87
N TYR A 198 24.08 1.82 -12.20
CA TYR A 198 23.91 1.65 -10.77
C TYR A 198 22.52 1.11 -10.41
N GLU A 199 22.46 0.30 -9.35
CA GLU A 199 21.22 0.03 -8.61
C GLU A 199 21.40 0.46 -7.15
N TYR A 200 20.36 1.05 -6.59
CA TYR A 200 20.27 1.40 -5.18
C TYR A 200 19.03 0.75 -4.58
N SER A 201 19.16 0.19 -3.38
CA SER A 201 18.04 -0.36 -2.62
C SER A 201 18.13 0.09 -1.16
N TYR A 202 17.11 0.80 -0.71
CA TYR A 202 17.00 1.39 0.62
C TYR A 202 15.89 0.66 1.38
N ASN A 203 16.24 0.09 2.53
CA ASN A 203 15.29 -0.54 3.43
C ASN A 203 15.23 0.28 4.72
N PHE A 204 14.20 1.11 4.84
CA PHE A 204 14.03 2.02 5.99
C PHE A 204 13.62 1.28 7.27
N LEU A 205 13.11 0.05 7.17
CA LEU A 205 12.79 -0.80 8.33
C LEU A 205 14.03 -1.40 8.98
N THR A 206 14.99 -1.88 8.17
CA THR A 206 16.26 -2.44 8.66
C THR A 206 17.35 -1.39 8.83
N GLY A 207 17.15 -0.19 8.28
CA GLY A 207 18.16 0.87 8.25
C GLY A 207 19.35 0.50 7.36
N LYS A 208 19.13 -0.20 6.25
CA LYS A 208 20.19 -0.66 5.34
C LYS A 208 20.05 -0.08 3.94
N LYS A 209 21.19 0.21 3.33
CA LYS A 209 21.32 0.60 1.92
C LYS A 209 22.27 -0.36 1.22
N LEU A 210 21.83 -0.92 0.11
CA LEU A 210 22.67 -1.59 -0.89
C LEU A 210 22.90 -0.64 -2.06
N VAL A 211 24.15 -0.55 -2.51
CA VAL A 211 24.54 0.02 -3.79
C VAL A 211 25.17 -1.08 -4.63
N LYS A 212 24.66 -1.31 -5.83
CA LYS A 212 25.33 -2.11 -6.86
C LYS A 212 25.89 -1.18 -7.92
N LYS A 213 27.18 -1.28 -8.21
CA LYS A 213 27.83 -0.58 -9.34
C LYS A 213 28.20 -1.58 -10.42
N ASN A 214 27.77 -1.36 -11.65
CA ASN A 214 28.20 -2.15 -12.79
C ASN A 214 29.69 -1.88 -13.08
N ILE A 215 30.50 -2.95 -13.18
CA ILE A 215 31.94 -2.83 -13.50
C ILE A 215 32.17 -2.35 -14.93
N ASN A 216 31.19 -2.55 -15.81
CA ASN A 216 31.22 -2.18 -17.21
C ASN A 216 30.64 -0.79 -17.48
N VAL A 217 30.39 0.05 -16.46
CA VAL A 217 29.83 1.41 -16.64
C VAL A 217 30.58 2.27 -17.66
N ASP A 218 31.91 2.15 -17.72
CA ASP A 218 32.79 2.89 -18.63
C ASP A 218 33.01 2.17 -19.98
N THR A 219 32.30 1.06 -20.27
CA THR A 219 32.44 0.33 -21.54
C THR A 219 31.68 1.02 -22.68
N GLU A 220 32.26 0.89 -23.88
CA GLU A 220 31.59 1.20 -25.16
C GLU A 220 30.89 -0.04 -25.76
N ASP A 221 31.09 -1.23 -25.17
CA ASP A 221 30.42 -2.47 -25.56
C ASP A 221 29.02 -2.57 -24.93
N TYR A 222 28.01 -2.13 -25.68
CA TYR A 222 26.59 -2.18 -25.29
C TYR A 222 26.00 -3.60 -25.21
N GLU A 223 26.75 -4.65 -25.59
CA GLU A 223 26.34 -6.06 -25.44
C GLU A 223 27.08 -6.76 -24.28
N ALA A 224 27.94 -6.05 -23.54
CA ALA A 224 28.65 -6.61 -22.38
C ALA A 224 27.68 -7.04 -21.27
N GLU A 225 27.85 -8.25 -20.74
CA GLU A 225 27.07 -8.75 -19.61
C GLU A 225 27.18 -7.82 -18.39
N GLU A 226 26.05 -7.54 -17.75
CA GLU A 226 26.01 -6.71 -16.54
C GLU A 226 26.62 -7.48 -15.35
N VAL A 227 27.70 -6.96 -14.79
CA VAL A 227 28.39 -7.56 -13.65
C VAL A 227 28.56 -6.50 -12.58
N PHE A 228 28.02 -6.75 -11.38
CA PHE A 228 27.94 -5.75 -10.33
C PHE A 228 28.93 -6.00 -9.18
N THR A 229 29.45 -4.92 -8.63
CA THR A 229 30.07 -4.88 -7.31
C THR A 229 29.07 -4.33 -6.30
N GLU A 230 28.88 -5.03 -5.18
CA GLU A 230 27.96 -4.63 -4.12
C GLU A 230 28.67 -3.89 -2.99
N THR A 231 28.02 -2.86 -2.45
CA THR A 231 28.44 -2.15 -1.23
C THR A 231 27.24 -1.96 -0.32
N TRP A 232 27.38 -2.40 0.94
CA TRP A 232 26.36 -2.28 1.97
C TRP A 232 26.72 -1.18 2.97
N SER A 233 25.73 -0.40 3.39
CA SER A 233 25.88 0.67 4.39
C SER A 233 24.67 0.78 5.32
N ASP A 234 24.86 1.43 6.46
CA ASP A 234 23.81 1.78 7.42
C ASP A 234 23.18 3.13 7.08
N LEU A 235 21.85 3.20 7.09
CA LEU A 235 21.08 4.42 6.97
C LEU A 235 20.92 5.09 8.35
N PRO A 236 20.89 6.43 8.43
CA PRO A 236 20.61 7.13 9.68
C PRO A 236 19.21 6.77 10.19
N LYS A 237 19.11 6.37 11.46
CA LYS A 237 17.82 6.04 12.07
C LYS A 237 16.93 7.30 12.15
N LYS A 238 15.86 7.31 11.36
CA LYS A 238 14.83 8.35 11.31
C LYS A 238 13.45 7.71 11.49
N GLU A 239 12.45 8.53 11.81
CA GLU A 239 11.05 8.12 11.65
C GLU A 239 10.73 7.90 10.17
N LEU A 240 9.81 6.97 9.88
CA LEU A 240 9.40 6.69 8.51
C LEU A 240 8.50 7.81 7.98
N ILE A 241 8.77 8.26 6.76
CA ILE A 241 7.95 9.24 6.03
C ILE A 241 6.54 8.65 5.84
N THR A 242 5.50 9.47 6.02
CA THR A 242 4.12 9.08 5.76
C THR A 242 3.73 9.56 4.36
N LEU A 243 2.92 8.79 3.62
CA LEU A 243 2.49 9.16 2.27
C LEU A 243 1.82 10.54 2.22
N SER A 244 0.99 10.90 3.19
CA SER A 244 0.37 12.23 3.32
C SER A 244 1.29 13.35 3.83
N SER A 245 2.57 13.08 4.07
CA SER A 245 3.58 14.10 4.41
C SER A 245 4.62 14.28 3.29
N ILE A 246 4.36 13.77 2.09
CA ILE A 246 5.18 14.01 0.90
C ILE A 246 4.50 15.13 0.12
N GLU A 247 5.11 16.32 0.11
CA GLU A 247 4.59 17.50 -0.60
C GLU A 247 4.77 17.35 -2.12
N ASP A 248 5.95 16.88 -2.54
CA ASP A 248 6.24 16.56 -3.94
C ASP A 248 7.14 15.31 -4.02
N PHE A 249 6.78 14.35 -4.88
CA PHE A 249 7.63 13.20 -5.18
C PHE A 249 8.82 13.57 -6.06
N ASP A 250 8.73 14.65 -6.85
CA ASP A 250 9.83 15.15 -7.68
C ASP A 250 10.94 15.84 -6.85
N GLU A 251 10.74 16.02 -5.55
CA GLU A 251 11.74 16.52 -4.60
C GLU A 251 12.15 15.44 -3.56
N LEU A 252 11.63 14.21 -3.66
CA LEU A 252 11.82 13.13 -2.67
C LEU A 252 13.03 12.24 -2.98
N TYR A 253 14.23 12.74 -2.71
CA TYR A 253 15.48 12.02 -2.95
C TYR A 253 16.13 11.41 -1.69
N PHE A 254 16.95 10.38 -1.89
CA PHE A 254 17.69 9.69 -0.82
C PHE A 254 19.18 9.51 -1.20
N ASP A 255 20.09 10.11 -0.43
CA ASP A 255 21.56 10.06 -0.65
C ASP A 255 22.25 8.77 -0.19
#